data_AF-A0A7W4HQ62-F1
#
_entry.id   AF-A0A7W4HQ62-F1
#
_cell.length_a   1.000
_cell.length_b   1.000
_cell.length_c   1.000
_cell.angle_alpha   90.00
_cell.angle_beta   90.00
_cell.angle_gamma   90.00
#
_symmetry.space_group_name_H-M   'P 1'
#
loop_
_entity.id
_entity.type
_entity.pdbx_description
1 polymer ?
#
loop_
_entity_poly.entity_id
_entity_poly.type
_entity_poly.pdbx_seq_one_letter_code
_entity_poly.pdbx_strand_id
1 'polypeptide(L)'
;MKRTFNIQAAQLAGEKISVSGWVHSRRDHGGLIFVDLRDHTGLLQLVFNSDNPEAFSLADELRDEFVIRAEGMVCERAAGLKNDKIPTGAVELVVERLTLLNRAETLPIQPFAEENQAGEDLRFKYRYLDLRRPKMQQILKKRAEMYRRIHQYMDDRCFIEIQTPILANSSPEGARDFLIPSRLQEGKFYALPQAPQQFKQLLMVGGVPRYYQLAACFRDEDPRADRLYGEFYQLDLEMSFVEDGEEVRQEVEPLMRQLATEFAGKKLLDLSDLPVGNGQPIPRISYRDAMETYGSDKPDLRFGMELVELTRVFADTEFGVFKQAECIKAICVKNGASLSRKQIDQFTDIAKSEGAGGLA
;
A
#
# COMPACT_ATOMS: atom_id res chain seq x y z
N MET A 1 -10.85 -17.28 -32.61
CA MET A 1 -10.93 -18.23 -31.47
C MET A 1 -11.13 -17.44 -30.17
N LYS A 2 -11.71 -18.02 -29.10
CA LYS A 2 -11.84 -17.31 -27.80
C LYS A 2 -10.46 -17.17 -27.15
N ARG A 3 -10.20 -16.02 -26.51
CA ARG A 3 -8.94 -15.80 -25.80
C ARG A 3 -8.80 -16.79 -24.63
N THR A 4 -7.61 -17.38 -24.53
CA THR A 4 -7.10 -18.20 -23.43
C THR A 4 -6.10 -17.34 -22.63
N PHE A 5 -6.11 -17.44 -21.30
CA PHE A 5 -5.12 -16.77 -20.47
C PHE A 5 -3.80 -17.53 -20.49
N ASN A 6 -2.68 -16.81 -20.39
CA ASN A 6 -1.35 -17.40 -20.51
C ASN A 6 -1.14 -18.57 -19.54
N ILE A 7 -1.55 -18.41 -18.27
CA ILE A 7 -1.37 -19.45 -17.25
C ILE A 7 -2.09 -20.78 -17.57
N GLN A 8 -3.16 -20.72 -18.36
CA GLN A 8 -3.96 -21.91 -18.70
C GLN A 8 -3.25 -22.80 -19.73
N ALA A 9 -2.30 -22.24 -20.52
CA ALA A 9 -1.58 -22.99 -21.54
C ALA A 9 -0.83 -24.21 -20.96
N ALA A 10 -0.42 -24.16 -19.70
CA ALA A 10 0.26 -25.28 -19.03
C ALA A 10 -0.59 -26.57 -18.98
N GLN A 11 -1.91 -26.47 -19.09
CA GLN A 11 -2.84 -27.60 -19.04
C GLN A 11 -3.41 -27.98 -20.41
N LEU A 12 -2.98 -27.32 -21.48
CA LEU A 12 -3.58 -27.41 -22.82
C LEU A 12 -2.57 -27.89 -23.87
N ALA A 13 -1.59 -28.71 -23.47
CA ALA A 13 -0.60 -29.27 -24.39
C ALA A 13 -1.27 -30.11 -25.49
N GLY A 14 -0.90 -29.85 -26.75
CA GLY A 14 -1.52 -30.47 -27.92
C GLY A 14 -2.80 -29.78 -28.40
N GLU A 15 -3.25 -28.70 -27.75
CA GLU A 15 -4.42 -27.92 -28.19
C GLU A 15 -4.04 -26.64 -28.94
N LYS A 16 -4.93 -26.21 -29.83
CA LYS A 16 -4.84 -24.89 -30.46
C LYS A 16 -5.52 -23.84 -29.60
N ILE A 17 -4.77 -22.79 -29.24
CA ILE A 17 -5.28 -21.69 -28.41
C ILE A 17 -5.03 -20.33 -29.07
N SER A 18 -5.75 -19.32 -28.59
CA SER A 18 -5.57 -17.91 -28.95
C SER A 18 -5.25 -17.12 -27.71
N VAL A 19 -4.09 -16.46 -27.67
CA VAL A 19 -3.61 -15.68 -26.53
C VAL A 19 -3.46 -14.21 -26.93
N SER A 20 -3.56 -13.30 -25.97
CA SER A 20 -3.39 -11.87 -26.21
C SER A 20 -2.78 -11.18 -25.01
N GLY A 21 -1.88 -10.24 -25.25
CA GLY A 21 -1.10 -9.59 -24.21
C GLY A 21 -0.07 -8.62 -24.76
N TRP A 22 0.90 -8.29 -23.92
CA TRP A 22 2.02 -7.41 -24.24
C TRP A 22 3.28 -8.21 -24.50
N VAL A 23 4.05 -7.86 -25.51
CA VAL A 23 5.41 -8.36 -25.72
C VAL A 23 6.26 -7.95 -24.52
N HIS A 24 6.69 -8.91 -23.72
CA HIS A 24 7.55 -8.66 -22.57
C HIS A 24 9.03 -8.64 -22.94
N SER A 25 9.41 -9.52 -23.85
CA SER A 25 10.74 -9.53 -24.46
C SER A 25 10.68 -10.25 -25.81
N ARG A 26 11.63 -9.94 -26.68
CA ARG A 26 11.86 -10.61 -27.97
C ARG A 26 13.30 -11.09 -28.04
N ARG A 27 13.52 -12.34 -28.43
CA ARG A 27 14.84 -12.94 -28.68
C ARG A 27 14.85 -13.52 -30.09
N ASP A 28 15.90 -13.19 -30.83
CA ASP A 28 16.05 -13.59 -32.23
C ASP A 28 17.31 -14.43 -32.39
N HIS A 29 17.14 -15.64 -32.93
CA HIS A 29 18.19 -16.61 -33.18
C HIS A 29 18.33 -16.92 -34.68
N GLY A 30 17.91 -16.00 -35.55
CA GLY A 30 18.01 -16.12 -37.01
C GLY A 30 16.89 -16.95 -37.61
N GLY A 31 16.87 -18.27 -37.38
CA GLY A 31 15.81 -19.17 -37.90
C GLY A 31 14.58 -19.28 -36.99
N LEU A 32 14.69 -18.77 -35.75
CA LEU A 32 13.67 -18.81 -34.72
C LEU A 32 13.59 -17.47 -34.01
N ILE A 33 12.37 -16.97 -33.84
CA ILE A 33 12.08 -15.84 -32.96
C ILE A 33 11.28 -16.34 -31.76
N PHE A 34 11.73 -15.98 -30.57
CA PHE A 34 11.03 -16.24 -29.32
C PHE A 34 10.48 -14.92 -28.77
N VAL A 35 9.21 -14.94 -28.38
CA VAL A 35 8.58 -13.80 -27.72
C VAL A 35 7.99 -14.27 -26.41
N ASP A 36 8.35 -13.63 -25.31
CA ASP A 36 7.63 -13.81 -24.06
C ASP A 36 6.41 -12.90 -24.09
N LEU A 37 5.22 -13.49 -24.18
CA LEU A 37 3.94 -12.77 -24.13
C LEU A 37 3.48 -12.66 -22.68
N ARG A 38 3.15 -11.47 -22.22
CA ARG A 38 2.64 -11.21 -20.87
C ARG A 38 1.17 -10.83 -20.87
N ASP A 39 0.44 -11.38 -19.92
CA ASP A 39 -0.82 -10.82 -19.47
C ASP A 39 -0.86 -10.76 -17.92
N HIS A 40 -2.04 -10.47 -17.35
CA HIS A 40 -2.21 -10.36 -15.90
C HIS A 40 -2.09 -11.70 -15.15
N THR A 41 -2.02 -12.83 -15.87
CA THR A 41 -1.89 -14.19 -15.30
C THR A 41 -0.46 -14.71 -15.36
N GLY A 42 0.36 -14.22 -16.28
CA GLY A 42 1.78 -14.59 -16.34
C GLY A 42 2.39 -14.40 -17.73
N LEU A 43 3.58 -14.99 -17.90
CA LEU A 43 4.28 -15.09 -19.17
C LEU A 43 3.90 -16.39 -19.89
N LEU A 44 3.93 -16.37 -21.22
CA LEU A 44 3.89 -17.55 -22.09
C LEU A 44 4.87 -17.31 -23.24
N GLN A 45 5.73 -18.28 -23.52
CA GLN A 45 6.64 -18.20 -24.66
C GLN A 45 5.90 -18.52 -25.95
N LEU A 46 6.07 -17.65 -26.93
CA LEU A 46 5.66 -17.83 -28.30
C LEU A 46 6.89 -18.16 -29.14
N VAL A 47 6.75 -19.13 -30.05
CA VAL A 47 7.80 -19.54 -30.98
C VAL A 47 7.34 -19.29 -32.40
N PHE A 48 8.18 -18.61 -33.18
CA PHE A 48 7.95 -18.33 -34.59
C PHE A 48 9.04 -19.01 -35.40
N ASN A 49 8.63 -19.89 -36.32
CA ASN A 49 9.51 -20.62 -37.23
C ASN A 49 9.59 -19.89 -38.57
N SER A 50 10.77 -19.89 -39.21
CA SER A 50 10.96 -19.32 -40.55
C SER A 50 10.07 -19.97 -41.63
N ASP A 51 9.60 -21.20 -41.39
CA ASP A 51 8.69 -21.94 -42.28
C ASP A 51 7.28 -21.31 -42.38
N ASN A 52 6.97 -20.34 -41.51
CA ASN A 52 5.77 -19.51 -41.60
C ASN A 52 6.19 -18.04 -41.84
N PRO A 53 6.48 -17.64 -43.10
CA PRO A 53 7.07 -16.34 -43.41
C PRO A 53 6.20 -15.15 -42.98
N GLU A 54 4.88 -15.28 -43.04
CA GLU A 54 3.95 -14.20 -42.68
C GLU A 54 4.03 -13.88 -41.18
N ALA A 55 3.91 -14.90 -40.32
CA ALA A 55 4.01 -14.72 -38.88
C ALA A 55 5.45 -14.34 -38.46
N PHE A 56 6.46 -14.90 -39.13
CA PHE A 56 7.87 -14.64 -38.85
C PHE A 56 8.26 -13.18 -39.15
N SER A 57 7.87 -12.65 -40.31
CA SER A 57 8.14 -11.25 -40.69
C SER A 57 7.48 -10.28 -39.71
N LEU A 58 6.26 -10.55 -39.27
CA LEU A 58 5.59 -9.67 -38.30
C LEU A 58 6.22 -9.80 -36.90
N ALA A 59 6.69 -10.99 -36.52
CA ALA A 59 7.42 -11.21 -35.27
C ALA A 59 8.77 -10.48 -35.23
N ASP A 60 9.42 -10.30 -36.38
CA ASP A 60 10.68 -9.55 -36.49
C ASP A 60 10.53 -8.06 -36.15
N GLU A 61 9.38 -7.48 -36.49
CA GLU A 61 9.04 -6.09 -36.18
C GLU A 61 8.65 -5.85 -34.71
N LEU A 62 8.36 -6.90 -33.95
CA LEU A 62 7.87 -6.74 -32.58
C LEU A 62 8.93 -6.06 -31.71
N ARG A 63 8.47 -5.13 -30.87
CA ARG A 63 9.26 -4.50 -29.83
C ARG A 63 8.54 -4.66 -28.50
N ASP A 64 9.27 -4.38 -27.42
CA ASP A 64 8.72 -4.45 -26.07
C ASP A 64 7.43 -3.63 -25.96
N GLU A 65 6.48 -4.17 -25.19
CA GLU A 65 5.16 -3.63 -24.93
C GLU A 65 4.22 -3.48 -26.13
N PHE A 66 4.56 -4.00 -27.32
CA PHE A 66 3.59 -4.16 -28.39
C PHE A 66 2.44 -5.04 -27.91
N VAL A 67 1.21 -4.68 -28.29
CA VAL A 67 0.01 -5.43 -27.95
C VAL A 67 -0.30 -6.37 -29.11
N ILE A 68 -0.28 -7.67 -28.84
CA ILE A 68 -0.44 -8.69 -29.88
C ILE A 68 -1.50 -9.72 -29.49
N ARG A 69 -2.03 -10.39 -30.52
CA ARG A 69 -2.77 -11.64 -30.42
C ARG A 69 -2.02 -12.70 -31.22
N ALA A 70 -1.81 -13.87 -30.63
CA ALA A 70 -1.20 -15.01 -31.30
C ALA A 70 -2.14 -16.22 -31.22
N GLU A 71 -2.26 -16.96 -32.31
CA GLU A 71 -3.00 -18.22 -32.39
C GLU A 71 -2.04 -19.32 -32.85
N GLY A 72 -2.11 -20.49 -32.24
CA GLY A 72 -1.15 -21.55 -32.52
C GLY A 72 -1.37 -22.81 -31.69
N MET A 73 -0.45 -23.75 -31.84
CA MET A 73 -0.44 -25.04 -31.12
C MET A 73 0.39 -24.94 -29.85
N VAL A 74 -0.16 -25.39 -28.72
CA VAL A 74 0.63 -25.53 -27.49
C VAL A 74 1.46 -26.80 -27.58
N CYS A 75 2.78 -26.65 -27.48
CA CYS A 75 3.73 -27.75 -27.51
C CYS A 75 4.48 -27.85 -26.19
N GLU A 76 4.87 -29.07 -25.81
CA GLU A 76 5.85 -29.25 -24.75
C GLU A 76 7.21 -28.74 -25.21
N ARG A 77 7.93 -28.06 -24.32
CA ARG A 77 9.32 -27.71 -24.58
C ARG A 77 10.20 -28.95 -24.54
N ALA A 78 11.22 -28.97 -25.39
CA ALA A 78 12.19 -30.07 -25.43
C ALA A 78 12.87 -30.29 -24.06
N ALA A 79 13.30 -31.52 -23.81
CA ALA A 79 14.06 -31.88 -22.62
C ALA A 79 15.33 -31.02 -22.51
N GLY A 80 15.44 -30.23 -21.44
CA GLY A 80 16.51 -29.25 -21.22
C GLY A 80 16.16 -27.78 -21.49
N LEU A 81 15.01 -27.50 -22.12
CA LEU A 81 14.51 -26.13 -22.38
C LEU A 81 13.34 -25.71 -21.49
N LYS A 82 12.97 -26.55 -20.53
CA LYS A 82 11.96 -26.24 -19.52
C LYS A 82 12.47 -25.14 -18.59
N ASN A 83 11.60 -24.19 -18.26
CA ASN A 83 11.92 -23.06 -17.40
C ASN A 83 11.14 -23.12 -16.07
N ASP A 84 11.74 -23.67 -15.03
CA ASP A 84 11.06 -23.86 -13.73
C ASP A 84 10.75 -22.55 -12.98
N LYS A 85 11.20 -21.39 -13.51
CA LYS A 85 10.93 -20.08 -12.90
C LYS A 85 9.55 -19.51 -13.25
N ILE A 86 8.84 -20.07 -14.24
CA ILE A 86 7.51 -19.60 -14.66
C ILE A 86 6.50 -20.76 -14.73
N PRO A 87 5.21 -20.52 -14.39
CA PRO A 87 4.19 -21.59 -14.38
C PRO A 87 3.97 -22.28 -15.72
N THR A 88 4.17 -21.58 -16.83
CA THR A 88 4.04 -22.12 -18.19
C THR A 88 5.36 -22.63 -18.75
N GLY A 89 6.39 -22.80 -17.91
CA GLY A 89 7.76 -23.03 -18.36
C GLY A 89 8.01 -24.40 -18.98
N ALA A 90 7.07 -25.34 -18.82
CA ALA A 90 7.11 -26.65 -19.48
C ALA A 90 6.56 -26.62 -20.92
N VAL A 91 5.85 -25.55 -21.31
CA VAL A 91 5.17 -25.43 -22.60
C VAL A 91 5.55 -24.16 -23.35
N GLU A 92 5.23 -24.12 -24.63
CA GLU A 92 5.34 -22.96 -25.51
C GLU A 92 4.25 -22.99 -26.58
N LEU A 93 3.93 -21.84 -27.17
CA LEU A 93 2.98 -21.73 -28.27
C LEU A 93 3.72 -21.61 -29.59
N VAL A 94 3.65 -22.63 -30.44
CA VAL A 94 4.12 -22.53 -31.83
C VAL A 94 3.09 -21.74 -32.62
N VAL A 95 3.45 -20.52 -33.03
CA VAL A 95 2.49 -19.56 -33.58
C VAL A 95 2.19 -19.86 -35.05
N GLU A 96 0.91 -20.04 -35.35
CA GLU A 96 0.39 -20.20 -36.71
C GLU A 96 -0.07 -18.85 -37.28
N ARG A 97 -0.64 -17.98 -36.43
CA ARG A 97 -1.14 -16.66 -36.82
C ARG A 97 -0.77 -15.62 -35.78
N LEU A 98 -0.20 -14.51 -36.23
CA LEU A 98 0.08 -13.34 -35.42
C LEU A 98 -0.79 -12.17 -35.89
N THR A 99 -1.31 -11.40 -34.94
CA THR A 99 -2.00 -10.15 -35.19
C THR A 99 -1.43 -9.08 -34.28
N LEU A 100 -0.85 -8.03 -34.87
CA LEU A 100 -0.45 -6.84 -34.15
C LEU A 100 -1.69 -5.99 -33.86
N LEU A 101 -2.08 -5.89 -32.59
CA LEU A 101 -3.26 -5.13 -32.17
C LEU A 101 -2.92 -3.65 -31.97
N ASN A 102 -1.74 -3.37 -31.39
CA ASN A 102 -1.26 -2.01 -31.22
C ASN A 102 0.26 -1.96 -31.07
N ARG A 103 0.91 -0.93 -31.64
CA ARG A 103 2.34 -0.66 -31.45
C ARG A 103 2.52 0.11 -30.14
N ALA A 104 3.69 -0.04 -29.52
CA ALA A 104 4.13 0.81 -28.42
C ALA A 104 5.28 1.69 -28.87
N GLU A 105 5.28 2.95 -28.44
CA GLU A 105 6.44 3.83 -28.58
C GLU A 105 7.54 3.41 -27.60
N THR A 106 8.73 3.98 -27.78
CA THR A 106 9.85 3.80 -26.85
C THR A 106 9.41 4.13 -25.43
N LEU A 107 9.63 3.18 -24.52
CA LEU A 107 9.08 3.26 -23.17
C LEU A 107 9.85 4.28 -22.32
N PRO A 108 9.16 5.25 -21.69
CA PRO A 108 9.80 6.21 -20.79
C PRO A 108 10.20 5.58 -19.45
N ILE A 109 9.56 4.47 -19.07
CA ILE A 109 9.94 3.65 -17.91
C ILE A 109 9.87 2.18 -18.30
N GLN A 110 10.81 1.37 -17.78
CA GLN A 110 10.84 -0.06 -18.01
C GLN A 110 9.94 -0.78 -16.99
N PRO A 111 8.76 -1.30 -17.38
CA PRO A 111 7.79 -1.81 -16.41
C PRO A 111 8.15 -3.19 -15.87
N PHE A 112 9.29 -3.78 -16.24
CA PHE A 112 9.68 -5.13 -15.80
C PHE A 112 11.17 -5.32 -15.50
N ALA A 113 11.96 -4.25 -15.37
CA ALA A 113 13.28 -4.38 -14.78
C ALA A 113 13.16 -4.80 -13.31
N GLU A 114 14.00 -5.75 -12.86
CA GLU A 114 13.99 -6.28 -11.48
C GLU A 114 14.16 -5.15 -10.46
N GLU A 115 15.03 -4.19 -10.76
CA GLU A 115 15.11 -2.90 -10.08
C GLU A 115 14.62 -1.81 -11.04
N ASN A 116 13.57 -1.10 -10.64
CA ASN A 116 13.09 0.01 -11.43
C ASN A 116 14.09 1.17 -11.31
N GLN A 117 14.82 1.43 -12.39
CA GLN A 117 15.80 2.51 -12.46
C GLN A 117 15.16 3.90 -12.59
N ALA A 118 13.85 3.99 -12.86
CA ALA A 118 13.17 5.26 -12.99
C ALA A 118 12.86 5.89 -11.63
N GLY A 119 13.19 7.18 -11.50
CA GLY A 119 12.80 8.00 -10.36
C GLY A 119 11.29 8.05 -10.16
N GLU A 120 10.87 8.34 -8.93
CA GLU A 120 9.45 8.32 -8.53
C GLU A 120 8.58 9.28 -9.36
N ASP A 121 9.07 10.50 -9.64
CA ASP A 121 8.36 11.49 -10.45
C ASP A 121 7.99 10.95 -11.84
N LEU A 122 8.93 10.26 -12.50
CA LEU A 122 8.72 9.69 -13.82
C LEU A 122 7.72 8.54 -13.77
N ARG A 123 7.75 7.76 -12.69
CA ARG A 123 6.79 6.67 -12.45
C ARG A 123 5.38 7.20 -12.19
N PHE A 124 5.24 8.34 -11.51
CA PHE A 124 3.93 8.97 -11.34
C PHE A 124 3.42 9.60 -12.64
N LYS A 125 4.28 10.27 -13.41
CA LYS A 125 3.93 10.79 -14.74
C LYS A 125 3.42 9.70 -15.69
N TYR A 126 4.07 8.53 -15.66
CA TYR A 126 3.70 7.37 -16.47
C TYR A 126 3.07 6.25 -15.63
N ARG A 127 2.21 6.62 -14.67
CA ARG A 127 1.65 5.66 -13.69
C ARG A 127 0.94 4.48 -14.36
N TYR A 128 0.29 4.69 -15.49
CA TYR A 128 -0.35 3.61 -16.26
C TYR A 128 0.64 2.52 -16.75
N LEU A 129 1.91 2.87 -16.99
CA LEU A 129 2.97 1.91 -17.27
C LEU A 129 3.51 1.30 -15.97
N ASP A 130 3.75 2.10 -14.94
CA ASP A 130 4.26 1.60 -13.63
C ASP A 130 3.28 0.60 -13.01
N LEU A 131 1.98 0.78 -13.22
CA LEU A 131 0.93 -0.14 -12.81
C LEU A 131 1.02 -1.51 -13.49
N ARG A 132 1.69 -1.66 -14.64
CA ARG A 132 1.88 -2.98 -15.26
C ARG A 132 2.85 -3.87 -14.48
N ARG A 133 3.66 -3.30 -13.58
CA ARG A 133 4.62 -4.03 -12.75
C ARG A 133 3.91 -5.04 -11.83
N PRO A 134 4.44 -6.27 -11.67
CA PRO A 134 3.87 -7.27 -10.77
C PRO A 134 3.66 -6.77 -9.34
N LYS A 135 4.63 -6.04 -8.77
CA LYS A 135 4.51 -5.44 -7.42
C LYS A 135 3.30 -4.50 -7.31
N MET A 136 3.08 -3.64 -8.31
CA MET A 136 1.96 -2.69 -8.30
C MET A 136 0.61 -3.39 -8.45
N GLN A 137 0.52 -4.36 -9.37
CA GLN A 137 -0.67 -5.20 -9.53
C GLN A 137 -1.01 -5.98 -8.25
N GLN A 138 0.01 -6.52 -7.56
CA GLN A 138 -0.18 -7.20 -6.29
C GLN A 138 -0.68 -6.26 -5.19
N ILE A 139 -0.15 -5.04 -5.09
CA ILE A 139 -0.61 -4.04 -4.12
C ILE A 139 -2.08 -3.69 -4.35
N LEU A 140 -2.50 -3.47 -5.60
CA LEU A 140 -3.89 -3.19 -5.94
C LEU A 140 -4.83 -4.35 -5.57
N LYS A 141 -4.44 -5.59 -5.92
CA LYS A 141 -5.20 -6.79 -5.58
C LYS A 141 -5.30 -6.99 -4.06
N LYS A 142 -4.21 -6.78 -3.33
CA LYS A 142 -4.20 -6.84 -1.86
C LYS A 142 -5.11 -5.79 -1.23
N ARG A 143 -5.12 -4.55 -1.74
CA ARG A 143 -6.04 -3.51 -1.26
C ARG A 143 -7.50 -3.91 -1.48
N ALA A 144 -7.84 -4.45 -2.65
CA ALA A 144 -9.19 -4.93 -2.92
C ALA A 144 -9.59 -6.13 -2.04
N GLU A 145 -8.67 -7.05 -1.75
CA GLU A 145 -8.90 -8.15 -0.80
C GLU A 145 -9.13 -7.63 0.62
N MET A 146 -8.33 -6.66 1.07
CA MET A 146 -8.48 -6.02 2.37
C MET A 146 -9.88 -5.41 2.52
N TYR A 147 -10.35 -4.66 1.52
CA TYR A 147 -11.70 -4.08 1.53
C TYR A 147 -12.78 -5.16 1.59
N ARG A 148 -12.64 -6.24 0.82
CA ARG A 148 -13.59 -7.36 0.86
C ARG A 148 -13.69 -7.97 2.27
N ARG A 149 -12.55 -8.14 2.95
CA ARG A 149 -12.51 -8.66 4.33
C ARG A 149 -13.16 -7.69 5.32
N ILE A 150 -12.93 -6.38 5.15
CA ILE A 150 -13.59 -5.35 5.97
C ILE A 150 -15.10 -5.41 5.78
N HIS A 151 -15.60 -5.42 4.53
CA HIS A 151 -17.03 -5.54 4.26
C HIS A 151 -17.63 -6.78 4.91
N GLN A 152 -17.02 -7.96 4.70
CA GLN A 152 -17.50 -9.19 5.33
C GLN A 152 -17.55 -9.09 6.86
N TYR A 153 -16.50 -8.54 7.48
CA TYR A 153 -16.44 -8.35 8.93
C TYR A 153 -17.58 -7.47 9.46
N MET A 154 -17.85 -6.37 8.76
CA MET A 154 -18.89 -5.40 9.11
C MET A 154 -20.28 -5.97 8.90
N ASP A 155 -20.51 -6.68 7.79
CA ASP A 155 -21.77 -7.34 7.46
C ASP A 155 -22.11 -8.42 8.50
N ASP A 156 -21.13 -9.24 8.90
CA ASP A 156 -21.28 -10.27 9.94
C ASP A 156 -21.66 -9.69 11.32
N ARG A 157 -21.45 -8.38 11.51
CA ARG A 157 -21.72 -7.62 12.74
C ARG A 157 -22.91 -6.68 12.63
N CYS A 158 -23.71 -6.84 11.59
CA CYS A 158 -24.92 -6.04 11.35
C CYS A 158 -24.65 -4.53 11.22
N PHE A 159 -23.44 -4.14 10.80
CA PHE A 159 -23.20 -2.78 10.35
C PHE A 159 -23.83 -2.57 8.98
N ILE A 160 -24.40 -1.38 8.76
CA ILE A 160 -25.03 -1.00 7.50
C ILE A 160 -24.11 -0.05 6.76
N GLU A 161 -23.70 -0.41 5.55
CA GLU A 161 -22.94 0.51 4.70
C GLU A 161 -23.86 1.61 4.15
N ILE A 162 -23.59 2.87 4.50
CA ILE A 162 -24.39 4.00 4.02
C ILE A 162 -23.48 5.02 3.36
N GLN A 163 -23.83 5.45 2.15
CA GLN A 163 -23.07 6.50 1.47
C GLN A 163 -23.49 7.88 1.96
N THR A 164 -22.55 8.66 2.46
CA THR A 164 -22.80 10.05 2.86
C THR A 164 -22.42 11.04 1.75
N PRO A 165 -23.06 12.22 1.68
CA PRO A 165 -22.73 13.25 0.69
C PRO A 165 -21.27 13.71 0.73
N ILE A 166 -20.68 13.91 -0.45
CA ILE A 166 -19.33 14.52 -0.61
C ILE A 166 -19.41 16.04 -0.70
N LEU A 167 -20.47 16.60 -1.28
CA LEU A 167 -20.68 18.05 -1.31
C LEU A 167 -21.43 18.45 -0.03
N ALA A 168 -20.69 18.86 0.99
CA ALA A 168 -21.22 19.18 2.31
C ALA A 168 -21.00 20.66 2.68
N ASN A 169 -21.44 21.03 3.87
CA ASN A 169 -21.12 22.33 4.46
C ASN A 169 -19.73 22.29 5.10
N SER A 170 -19.05 23.43 5.14
CA SER A 170 -17.76 23.56 5.84
C SER A 170 -17.95 23.47 7.36
N SER A 171 -16.97 22.87 8.04
CA SER A 171 -16.82 22.92 9.50
C SER A 171 -15.64 23.84 9.83
N PRO A 172 -15.81 24.87 10.67
CA PRO A 172 -14.72 25.79 11.01
C PRO A 172 -13.62 25.14 11.87
N GLU A 173 -13.85 23.94 12.41
CA GLU A 173 -12.91 23.18 13.23
C GLU A 173 -12.25 22.06 12.42
N GLY A 174 -10.96 21.82 12.66
CA GLY A 174 -10.18 20.73 12.06
C GLY A 174 -9.09 21.22 11.10
N ALA A 175 -8.90 20.47 10.00
CA ALA A 175 -7.99 20.83 8.92
C ALA A 175 -8.61 21.90 8.01
N ARG A 176 -7.85 22.37 7.01
CA ARG A 176 -8.43 23.22 5.96
C ARG A 176 -9.28 22.39 4.97
N ASP A 177 -10.46 22.91 4.64
CA ASP A 177 -11.37 22.31 3.65
C ASP A 177 -10.97 22.66 2.21
N PHE A 178 -11.16 21.70 1.29
CA PHE A 178 -11.26 22.01 -0.14
C PHE A 178 -12.65 22.56 -0.45
N LEU A 179 -12.70 23.69 -1.14
CA LEU A 179 -13.94 24.39 -1.49
C LEU A 179 -14.33 24.17 -2.94
N ILE A 180 -15.62 23.95 -3.18
CA ILE A 180 -16.21 23.83 -4.52
C ILE A 180 -17.25 24.95 -4.70
N PRO A 181 -17.02 25.92 -5.58
CA PRO A 181 -17.97 27.01 -5.79
C PRO A 181 -19.29 26.50 -6.38
N SER A 182 -20.41 27.00 -5.85
CA SER A 182 -21.74 26.65 -6.35
C SER A 182 -22.11 27.52 -7.54
N ARG A 183 -22.37 26.89 -8.70
CA ARG A 183 -22.92 27.58 -9.87
C ARG A 183 -24.35 28.09 -9.61
N LEU A 184 -25.12 27.41 -8.77
CA LEU A 184 -26.54 27.70 -8.53
C LEU A 184 -26.78 28.74 -7.43
N GLN A 185 -25.85 28.84 -6.49
CA GLN A 185 -25.95 29.75 -5.36
C GLN A 185 -24.73 30.66 -5.36
N GLU A 186 -24.86 31.81 -6.00
CA GLU A 186 -23.79 32.79 -6.13
C GLU A 186 -23.22 33.18 -4.75
N GLY A 187 -21.89 33.25 -4.66
CA GLY A 187 -21.17 33.56 -3.42
C GLY A 187 -21.09 32.41 -2.39
N LYS A 188 -21.66 31.23 -2.68
CA LYS A 188 -21.61 30.07 -1.79
C LYS A 188 -20.73 28.94 -2.31
N PHE A 189 -20.18 28.17 -1.37
CA PHE A 189 -19.27 27.07 -1.62
C PHE A 189 -19.74 25.83 -0.87
N TYR A 190 -19.52 24.66 -1.47
CA TYR A 190 -19.49 23.40 -0.76
C TYR A 190 -18.08 23.16 -0.21
N ALA A 191 -17.99 22.37 0.84
CA ALA A 191 -16.73 21.83 1.34
C ALA A 191 -16.69 20.32 1.11
N LEU A 192 -15.52 19.81 0.73
CA LEU A 192 -15.26 18.38 0.72
C LEU A 192 -15.02 17.89 2.16
N PRO A 193 -15.64 16.77 2.58
CA PRO A 193 -15.62 16.35 3.98
C PRO A 193 -14.24 15.83 4.40
N GLN A 194 -13.77 16.29 5.56
CA GLN A 194 -12.57 15.74 6.21
C GLN A 194 -12.80 14.35 6.81
N ALA A 195 -14.06 14.07 7.14
CA ALA A 195 -14.65 12.80 7.57
C ALA A 195 -16.18 12.97 7.51
N PRO A 196 -16.97 11.88 7.41
CA PRO A 196 -18.44 11.95 7.45
C PRO A 196 -19.01 12.14 8.87
N GLN A 197 -18.28 12.84 9.76
CA GLN A 197 -18.56 12.94 11.19
C GLN A 197 -19.97 13.45 11.51
N GLN A 198 -20.42 14.53 10.87
CA GLN A 198 -21.76 15.06 11.09
C GLN A 198 -22.84 14.10 10.55
N PHE A 199 -22.59 13.48 9.40
CA PHE A 199 -23.55 12.57 8.78
C PHE A 199 -23.73 11.29 9.58
N LYS A 200 -22.65 10.67 10.06
CA LYS A 200 -22.75 9.44 10.87
C LYS A 200 -23.49 9.68 12.18
N GLN A 201 -23.29 10.84 12.81
CA GLN A 201 -24.07 11.24 13.98
C GLN A 201 -25.56 11.42 13.65
N LEU A 202 -25.89 12.06 12.53
CA LEU A 202 -27.27 12.19 12.06
C LEU A 202 -27.91 10.82 11.73
N LEU A 203 -27.13 9.86 11.23
CA LEU A 203 -27.60 8.49 11.03
C LEU A 203 -27.97 7.82 12.36
N MET A 204 -27.17 8.02 13.41
CA MET A 204 -27.50 7.52 14.75
C MET A 204 -28.79 8.17 15.28
N VAL A 205 -28.93 9.49 15.14
CA VAL A 205 -30.18 10.21 15.48
C VAL A 205 -31.37 9.69 14.66
N GLY A 206 -31.14 9.34 13.41
CA GLY A 206 -32.13 8.76 12.50
C GLY A 206 -32.50 7.30 12.81
N GLY A 207 -31.93 6.70 13.85
CA GLY A 207 -32.23 5.34 14.28
C GLY A 207 -31.45 4.25 13.55
N VAL A 208 -30.37 4.60 12.82
CA VAL A 208 -29.43 3.59 12.30
C VAL A 208 -28.61 3.04 13.48
N PRO A 209 -28.72 1.74 13.82
CA PRO A 209 -28.09 1.23 15.04
C PRO A 209 -26.57 1.09 14.91
N ARG A 210 -26.09 0.68 13.73
CA ARG A 210 -24.68 0.46 13.41
C ARG A 210 -24.42 0.87 11.97
N TYR A 211 -23.54 1.84 11.79
CA TYR A 211 -23.19 2.41 10.48
C TYR A 211 -21.72 2.19 10.19
N TYR A 212 -21.39 1.91 8.92
CA TYR A 212 -20.02 2.03 8.44
C TYR A 212 -19.95 2.59 7.01
N GLN A 213 -18.76 3.04 6.62
CA GLN A 213 -18.45 3.43 5.25
C GLN A 213 -16.94 3.36 5.01
N LEU A 214 -16.53 2.87 3.83
CA LEU A 214 -15.20 3.16 3.29
C LEU A 214 -15.21 4.55 2.64
N ALA A 215 -15.13 5.59 3.45
CA ALA A 215 -15.39 6.97 3.08
C ALA A 215 -14.18 7.65 2.41
N ALA A 216 -14.42 8.34 1.29
CA ALA A 216 -13.44 9.29 0.74
C ALA A 216 -13.43 10.56 1.60
N CYS A 217 -12.25 10.98 2.02
CA CYS A 217 -12.01 12.09 2.93
C CYS A 217 -10.96 13.03 2.34
N PHE A 218 -11.11 14.32 2.62
CA PHE A 218 -10.31 15.36 1.97
C PHE A 218 -9.74 16.35 2.98
N ARG A 219 -8.45 16.69 2.86
CA ARG A 219 -7.77 17.66 3.73
C ARG A 219 -6.79 18.49 2.92
N ASP A 220 -6.95 19.81 2.91
CA ASP A 220 -6.01 20.73 2.26
C ASP A 220 -4.83 21.04 3.19
N GLU A 221 -4.02 20.01 3.43
CA GLU A 221 -2.85 20.02 4.32
C GLU A 221 -1.59 19.60 3.56
N ASP A 222 -0.43 20.08 3.99
CA ASP A 222 0.84 19.71 3.38
C ASP A 222 1.06 18.18 3.43
N PRO A 223 1.52 17.55 2.35
CA PRO A 223 1.80 16.13 2.37
C PRO A 223 3.00 15.77 3.25
N ARG A 224 3.02 14.51 3.68
CA ARG A 224 4.13 13.83 4.36
C ARG A 224 4.24 12.42 3.78
N ALA A 225 5.28 11.67 4.14
CA ALA A 225 5.48 10.31 3.63
C ALA A 225 4.27 9.38 3.85
N ASP A 226 3.53 9.58 4.94
CA ASP A 226 2.34 8.83 5.34
C ASP A 226 1.03 9.65 5.22
N ARG A 227 1.11 10.88 4.68
CA ARG A 227 -0.04 11.78 4.49
C ARG A 227 -0.14 12.20 3.04
N LEU A 228 -1.11 11.62 2.32
CA LEU A 228 -1.39 12.01 0.94
C LEU A 228 -1.97 13.42 0.90
N TYR A 229 -1.59 14.18 -0.12
CA TYR A 229 -2.23 15.46 -0.43
C TYR A 229 -3.63 15.23 -1.00
N GLY A 230 -4.61 16.01 -0.54
CA GLY A 230 -5.93 16.03 -1.18
C GLY A 230 -6.88 14.99 -0.62
N GLU A 231 -6.76 13.73 -1.04
CA GLU A 231 -7.76 12.67 -0.87
C GLU A 231 -7.18 11.44 -0.17
N PHE A 232 -7.92 10.85 0.76
CA PHE A 232 -7.61 9.55 1.36
C PHE A 232 -8.90 8.83 1.74
N TYR A 233 -8.78 7.54 2.07
CA TYR A 233 -9.93 6.71 2.40
C TYR A 233 -9.86 6.28 3.85
N GLN A 234 -10.98 6.39 4.56
CA GLN A 234 -11.13 5.94 5.94
C GLN A 234 -12.12 4.78 6.01
N LEU A 235 -11.89 3.85 6.93
CA LEU A 235 -12.97 3.03 7.47
C LEU A 235 -13.63 3.85 8.57
N ASP A 236 -14.75 4.47 8.23
CA ASP A 236 -15.55 5.21 9.18
C ASP A 236 -16.70 4.34 9.69
N LEU A 237 -17.01 4.45 10.98
CA LEU A 237 -18.07 3.68 11.63
C LEU A 237 -18.65 4.46 12.81
N GLU A 238 -19.87 4.12 13.18
CA GLU A 238 -20.58 4.66 14.34
C GLU A 238 -21.58 3.62 14.87
N MET A 239 -21.82 3.64 16.19
CA MET A 239 -22.73 2.71 16.88
C MET A 239 -23.62 3.49 17.86
N SER A 240 -24.91 3.17 17.88
CA SER A 240 -25.88 3.74 18.83
C SER A 240 -25.92 2.96 20.14
N PHE A 241 -26.26 3.63 21.24
CA PHE A 241 -26.45 3.05 22.58
C PHE A 241 -25.23 2.30 23.13
N VAL A 242 -24.04 2.81 22.84
CA VAL A 242 -22.79 2.34 23.42
C VAL A 242 -22.52 3.11 24.71
N GLU A 243 -22.14 2.42 25.80
CA GLU A 243 -21.94 3.06 27.11
C GLU A 243 -20.59 3.80 27.18
N ASP A 244 -19.54 3.22 26.60
CA ASP A 244 -18.21 3.83 26.60
C ASP A 244 -17.36 3.48 25.37
N GLY A 245 -16.21 4.16 25.27
CA GLY A 245 -15.30 3.96 24.14
C GLY A 245 -14.63 2.59 24.10
N GLU A 246 -14.63 1.80 25.18
CA GLU A 246 -14.05 0.47 25.19
C GLU A 246 -14.91 -0.54 24.42
N GLU A 247 -16.23 -0.43 24.46
CA GLU A 247 -17.12 -1.24 23.61
C GLU A 247 -16.81 -1.05 22.12
N VAL A 248 -16.60 0.19 21.67
CA VAL A 248 -16.19 0.46 20.28
C VAL A 248 -14.83 -0.16 19.97
N ARG A 249 -13.86 -0.06 20.90
CA ARG A 249 -12.55 -0.69 20.71
C ARG A 249 -12.65 -2.20 20.64
N GLN A 250 -13.48 -2.84 21.48
CA GLN A 250 -13.72 -4.28 21.44
C GLN A 250 -14.40 -4.72 20.14
N GLU A 251 -15.21 -3.87 19.52
CA GLU A 251 -15.82 -4.14 18.22
C GLU A 251 -14.78 -4.06 17.08
N VAL A 252 -13.83 -3.13 17.13
CA VAL A 252 -12.86 -2.86 16.05
C VAL A 252 -11.56 -3.67 16.19
N GLU A 253 -11.12 -3.94 17.41
CA GLU A 253 -9.86 -4.65 17.68
C GLU A 253 -9.77 -6.02 17.00
N PRO A 254 -10.82 -6.87 16.99
CA PRO A 254 -10.76 -8.14 16.27
C PRO A 254 -10.56 -7.98 14.76
N LEU A 255 -11.13 -6.93 14.14
CA LEU A 255 -10.88 -6.61 12.73
C LEU A 255 -9.40 -6.26 12.52
N MET A 256 -8.86 -5.34 13.33
CA MET A 256 -7.44 -4.96 13.25
C MET A 256 -6.53 -6.18 13.43
N ARG A 257 -6.88 -7.05 14.37
CA ARG A 257 -6.19 -8.31 14.65
C ARG A 257 -6.15 -9.21 13.42
N GLN A 258 -7.33 -9.51 12.85
CA GLN A 258 -7.46 -10.36 11.67
C GLN A 258 -6.74 -9.77 10.44
N LEU A 259 -6.82 -8.45 10.24
CA LEU A 259 -6.10 -7.78 9.16
C LEU A 259 -4.58 -7.88 9.32
N ALA A 260 -4.07 -7.76 10.55
CA ALA A 260 -2.65 -7.91 10.82
C ALA A 260 -2.17 -9.36 10.68
N THR A 261 -2.92 -10.32 11.23
CA THR A 261 -2.50 -11.73 11.26
C THR A 261 -2.86 -12.49 9.99
N GLU A 262 -4.14 -12.63 9.68
CA GLU A 262 -4.64 -13.51 8.63
C GLU A 262 -4.42 -12.91 7.24
N PHE A 263 -4.57 -11.59 7.10
CA PHE A 263 -4.38 -10.90 5.82
C PHE A 263 -2.92 -10.48 5.59
N ALA A 264 -2.31 -9.77 6.54
CA ALA A 264 -0.94 -9.28 6.38
C ALA A 264 0.14 -10.32 6.76
N GLY A 265 -0.24 -11.46 7.34
CA GLY A 265 0.67 -12.55 7.69
C GLY A 265 1.62 -12.20 8.84
N LYS A 266 1.26 -11.24 9.70
CA LYS A 266 2.11 -10.79 10.81
C LYS A 266 1.82 -11.60 12.07
N LYS A 267 2.85 -11.80 12.88
CA LYS A 267 2.70 -12.35 14.22
C LYS A 267 2.41 -11.19 15.19
N LEU A 268 1.38 -11.33 16.01
CA LEU A 268 1.15 -10.41 17.12
C LEU A 268 2.17 -10.67 18.20
N LEU A 269 2.75 -9.59 18.71
CA LEU A 269 3.55 -9.62 19.92
C LEU A 269 2.59 -9.67 21.11
N ASP A 270 2.86 -10.58 22.04
CA ASP A 270 2.16 -10.58 23.31
C ASP A 270 2.82 -9.53 24.21
N LEU A 271 2.08 -8.48 24.52
CA LEU A 271 2.55 -7.36 25.34
C LEU A 271 1.76 -7.28 26.66
N SER A 272 1.22 -8.40 27.14
CA SER A 272 0.54 -8.48 28.44
C SER A 272 1.44 -8.01 29.59
N ASP A 273 2.74 -8.26 29.49
CA ASP A 273 3.72 -7.92 30.54
C ASP A 273 4.23 -6.48 30.42
N LEU A 274 3.67 -5.66 29.52
CA LEU A 274 4.07 -4.28 29.35
C LEU A 274 3.73 -3.48 30.63
N PRO A 275 4.71 -2.86 31.32
CA PRO A 275 4.48 -2.27 32.64
C PRO A 275 3.43 -1.15 32.67
N VAL A 276 3.35 -0.39 31.57
CA VAL A 276 2.39 0.73 31.39
C VAL A 276 1.11 0.30 30.67
N GLY A 277 0.97 -1.00 30.40
CA GLY A 277 -0.22 -1.60 29.80
C GLY A 277 -1.22 -2.08 30.84
N ASN A 278 -2.35 -2.58 30.35
CA ASN A 278 -3.45 -3.11 31.17
C ASN A 278 -3.46 -4.64 31.28
N GLY A 279 -2.32 -5.32 31.04
CA GLY A 279 -2.23 -6.78 31.13
C GLY A 279 -2.75 -7.55 29.93
N GLN A 280 -3.19 -6.88 28.85
CA GLN A 280 -3.71 -7.52 27.65
C GLN A 280 -2.63 -7.71 26.58
N PRO A 281 -2.74 -8.73 25.70
CA PRO A 281 -1.81 -8.91 24.60
C PRO A 281 -1.70 -7.70 23.67
N ILE A 282 -2.83 -7.00 23.46
CA ILE A 282 -2.88 -5.67 22.84
C ILE A 282 -3.14 -4.66 23.97
N PRO A 283 -2.10 -4.01 24.52
CA PRO A 283 -2.22 -3.24 25.74
C PRO A 283 -2.97 -1.92 25.50
N ARG A 284 -3.75 -1.51 26.49
CA ARG A 284 -4.25 -0.13 26.61
C ARG A 284 -3.23 0.66 27.44
N ILE A 285 -2.67 1.70 26.84
CA ILE A 285 -1.72 2.61 27.49
C ILE A 285 -2.42 3.97 27.61
N SER A 286 -2.38 4.58 28.79
CA SER A 286 -2.95 5.92 28.96
C SER A 286 -2.13 6.95 28.19
N TYR A 287 -2.74 8.04 27.73
CA TYR A 287 -2.01 9.12 27.06
C TYR A 287 -0.85 9.63 27.92
N ARG A 288 -1.09 9.79 29.23
CA ARG A 288 -0.06 10.22 30.18
C ARG A 288 1.11 9.23 30.17
N ASP A 289 0.85 7.95 30.36
CA ASP A 289 1.93 6.96 30.45
C ASP A 289 2.68 6.82 29.12
N ALA A 290 1.98 6.94 27.98
CA ALA A 290 2.60 6.93 26.66
C ALA A 290 3.56 8.11 26.46
N MET A 291 3.13 9.32 26.81
CA MET A 291 3.98 10.52 26.75
C MET A 291 5.12 10.46 27.77
N GLU A 292 4.85 9.98 28.99
CA GLU A 292 5.85 9.91 30.05
C GLU A 292 6.95 8.90 29.74
N THR A 293 6.58 7.74 29.19
CA THR A 293 7.47 6.60 28.95
C THR A 293 8.14 6.65 27.58
N TYR A 294 7.47 7.17 26.56
CA TYR A 294 7.95 7.10 25.17
C TYR A 294 8.02 8.46 24.47
N GLY A 295 7.46 9.52 25.06
CA GLY A 295 7.43 10.85 24.44
C GLY A 295 6.55 10.92 23.19
N SER A 296 5.62 9.98 23.03
CA SER A 296 4.75 9.89 21.87
C SER A 296 3.38 9.32 22.26
N ASP A 297 2.33 9.89 21.66
CA ASP A 297 0.94 9.42 21.74
C ASP A 297 0.66 8.20 20.84
N LYS A 298 1.65 7.80 20.02
CA LYS A 298 1.63 6.61 19.15
C LYS A 298 2.94 5.82 19.30
N PRO A 299 3.25 5.31 20.50
CA PRO A 299 4.54 4.73 20.81
C PRO A 299 4.83 3.48 19.95
N ASP A 300 6.07 3.36 19.49
CA ASP A 300 6.55 2.17 18.80
C ASP A 300 7.06 1.14 19.81
N LEU A 301 6.21 0.17 20.16
CA LEU A 301 6.50 -0.85 21.17
C LEU A 301 7.39 -1.99 20.67
N ARG A 302 7.97 -1.88 19.47
CA ARG A 302 8.83 -2.93 18.89
C ARG A 302 10.23 -2.97 19.51
N PHE A 303 10.63 -1.91 20.19
CA PHE A 303 11.92 -1.81 20.88
C PHE A 303 11.72 -1.15 22.26
N GLY A 304 12.73 -1.24 23.14
CA GLY A 304 12.72 -0.58 24.44
C GLY A 304 13.15 0.88 24.31
N MET A 305 14.18 1.29 25.06
CA MET A 305 14.68 2.68 25.08
C MET A 305 13.62 3.67 25.59
N GLU A 306 12.92 3.25 26.64
CA GLU A 306 11.99 4.08 27.38
C GLU A 306 12.71 5.32 27.94
N LEU A 307 11.96 6.41 28.03
CA LEU A 307 12.37 7.62 28.73
C LEU A 307 12.40 7.36 30.23
N VAL A 308 13.54 7.65 30.84
CA VAL A 308 13.76 7.58 32.28
C VAL A 308 13.75 8.99 32.85
N GLU A 309 12.84 9.25 33.79
CA GLU A 309 12.73 10.53 34.49
C GLU A 309 13.86 10.72 35.49
N LEU A 310 14.63 11.80 35.33
CA LEU A 310 15.84 12.10 36.11
C LEU A 310 15.79 13.49 36.76
N THR A 311 14.72 14.26 36.63
CA THR A 311 14.64 15.62 37.17
C THR A 311 14.99 15.67 38.66
N ARG A 312 14.47 14.74 39.46
CA ARG A 312 14.78 14.67 40.91
C ARG A 312 16.23 14.30 41.21
N VAL A 313 16.86 13.50 40.36
CA VAL A 313 18.27 13.10 40.52
C VAL A 313 19.19 14.30 40.35
N PHE A 314 18.82 15.23 39.47
CA PHE A 314 19.58 16.45 39.18
C PHE A 314 19.07 17.70 39.89
N ALA A 315 18.22 17.57 40.92
CA ALA A 315 17.62 18.71 41.62
C ALA A 315 18.66 19.70 42.16
N ASP A 316 19.79 19.19 42.66
CA ASP A 316 20.88 19.99 43.25
C ASP A 316 22.07 20.19 42.28
N THR A 317 21.88 19.96 40.97
CA THR A 317 22.98 20.10 40.00
C THR A 317 23.44 21.55 39.85
N GLU A 318 24.75 21.74 39.71
CA GLU A 318 25.32 23.04 39.33
C GLU A 318 25.39 23.23 37.81
N PHE A 319 25.13 22.19 37.03
CA PHE A 319 25.16 22.26 35.57
C PHE A 319 23.96 23.08 35.06
N GLY A 320 24.24 24.31 34.59
CA GLY A 320 23.23 25.32 34.30
C GLY A 320 22.10 24.87 33.36
N VAL A 321 22.40 24.06 32.34
CA VAL A 321 21.40 23.54 31.39
C VAL A 321 20.35 22.68 32.10
N PHE A 322 20.79 21.79 33.00
CA PHE A 322 19.88 20.92 33.76
C PHE A 322 19.19 21.67 34.88
N LYS A 323 19.90 22.58 35.57
CA LYS A 323 19.31 23.40 36.64
C LYS A 323 18.14 24.28 36.19
N GLN A 324 18.15 24.69 34.92
CA GLN A 324 17.09 25.51 34.31
C GLN A 324 16.00 24.69 33.62
N ALA A 325 16.18 23.37 33.48
CA ALA A 325 15.22 22.51 32.82
C ALA A 325 14.04 22.18 33.76
N GLU A 326 12.81 22.29 33.25
CA GLU A 326 11.61 21.85 33.97
C GLU A 326 11.51 20.32 34.05
N CYS A 327 12.07 19.62 33.07
CA CYS A 327 12.04 18.18 32.93
C CYS A 327 13.36 17.67 32.34
N ILE A 328 13.93 16.65 32.96
CA ILE A 328 15.16 15.98 32.54
C ILE A 328 14.85 14.49 32.38
N LYS A 329 14.85 14.01 31.13
CA LYS A 329 14.70 12.59 30.81
C LYS A 329 15.91 12.07 30.04
N ALA A 330 16.18 10.78 30.20
CA ALA A 330 17.25 10.09 29.48
C ALA A 330 16.72 8.82 28.80
N ILE A 331 17.36 8.42 27.71
CA ILE A 331 17.19 7.11 27.09
C ILE A 331 18.46 6.27 27.30
N CYS A 332 18.29 4.99 27.59
CA CYS A 332 19.42 4.07 27.69
C CYS A 332 19.68 3.39 26.34
N VAL A 333 20.73 3.83 25.63
CA VAL A 333 21.18 3.16 24.40
C VAL A 333 22.08 2.00 24.79
N LYS A 334 21.59 0.76 24.67
CA LYS A 334 22.39 -0.44 24.94
C LYS A 334 23.64 -0.46 24.06
N ASN A 335 24.80 -0.68 24.67
CA ASN A 335 26.12 -0.59 24.03
C ASN A 335 26.46 0.79 23.44
N GLY A 336 25.75 1.86 23.83
CA GLY A 336 26.00 3.22 23.32
C GLY A 336 27.40 3.77 23.61
N ALA A 337 28.13 3.20 24.56
CA ALA A 337 29.51 3.58 24.87
C ALA A 337 30.49 3.38 23.68
N SER A 338 30.15 2.53 22.70
CA SER A 338 30.97 2.33 21.50
C SER A 338 30.64 3.31 20.36
N LEU A 339 29.72 4.25 20.56
CA LEU A 339 29.39 5.26 19.55
C LEU A 339 30.59 6.17 19.30
N SER A 340 30.92 6.38 18.04
CA SER A 340 31.95 7.34 17.64
C SER A 340 31.46 8.77 17.90
N ARG A 341 32.41 9.70 18.07
CA ARG A 341 32.08 11.12 18.22
C ARG A 341 31.20 11.65 17.09
N LYS A 342 31.49 11.24 15.85
CA LYS A 342 30.70 11.59 14.66
C LYS A 342 29.23 11.16 14.78
N GLN A 343 28.96 9.97 15.32
CA GLN A 343 27.59 9.50 15.51
C GLN A 343 26.86 10.30 16.60
N ILE A 344 27.55 10.65 17.69
CA ILE A 344 26.99 11.48 18.76
C ILE A 344 26.66 12.89 18.22
N ASP A 345 27.56 13.48 17.44
CA ASP A 345 27.33 14.79 16.82
C ASP A 345 26.13 14.74 15.85
N GLN A 346 25.98 13.65 15.07
CA GLN A 346 24.80 13.44 14.23
C GLN A 346 23.49 13.40 15.03
N PHE A 347 23.45 12.70 16.17
CA PHE A 347 22.26 12.69 17.03
C PHE A 347 21.97 14.06 17.64
N THR A 348 23.03 14.81 17.97
CA THR A 348 22.90 16.19 18.47
C THR A 348 22.30 17.11 17.40
N ASP A 349 22.72 16.97 16.15
CA ASP A 349 22.20 17.76 15.03
C ASP A 349 20.72 17.43 14.76
N ILE A 350 20.33 16.15 14.85
CA ILE A 350 18.92 15.72 14.75
C ILE A 350 18.10 16.35 15.89
N ALA A 351 18.57 16.30 17.13
CA ALA A 351 17.85 16.91 18.25
C ALA A 351 17.67 18.42 18.06
N LYS A 352 18.70 19.11 17.55
CA LYS A 352 18.65 20.54 17.25
C LYS A 352 17.69 20.89 16.12
N SER A 353 17.62 20.07 15.07
CA SER A 353 16.64 20.30 13.99
C SER A 353 15.19 20.18 14.47
N GLU A 354 14.96 19.42 15.54
CA GLU A 354 13.66 19.29 16.21
C GLU A 354 13.46 20.32 17.35
N GLY A 355 14.34 21.31 17.47
CA GLY A 355 14.19 22.45 18.38
C GLY A 355 14.92 22.34 19.73
N ALA A 356 15.71 21.29 19.97
CA ALA A 356 16.51 21.19 21.19
C ALA A 356 17.72 22.15 21.18
N GLY A 357 18.13 22.67 22.35
CA GLY A 357 19.37 23.45 22.48
C GLY A 357 20.65 22.63 22.33
N GLY A 358 20.55 21.31 22.53
CA GLY A 358 21.64 20.34 22.43
C GLY A 358 21.19 18.95 22.88
N LEU A 359 22.10 17.99 22.82
CA LEU A 359 21.93 16.64 23.33
C LEU A 359 23.13 16.36 24.25
N ALA A 360 22.84 16.19 25.55
CA ALA A 360 23.85 16.06 26.61
C ALA A 360 24.23 14.60 26.82
#